data_AF-A0AAD1XZH4-F1
#
_entry.id   AF-A0AAD1XZH4-F1
#
_cell.length_a   1.000
_cell.length_b   1.000
_cell.length_c   1.000
_cell.angle_alpha   90.00
_cell.angle_beta   90.00
_cell.angle_gamma   90.00
#
_symmetry.space_group_name_H-M   'P 1'
#
loop_
_entity.id
_entity.type
_entity.pdbx_description
1 polymer ?
#
loop_
_entity_poly.entity_id
_entity_poly.type
_entity_poly.pdbx_seq_one_letter_code
_entity_poly.pdbx_strand_id
1 'polypeptide(L)'
;MKSTKDIKEQYIEKSMLEYAARGLDFCQFCGKKYNVGERIPRILVHCGHTFCTDCLNKIHKRNRIRCPLCTKLIKNIETAEKLPLNMNILYEVIQKDNILAEVEFDFENENEMADKLCERHEDRIKHFYCSNHQTIFCRECIRDDHTDSECFVVDLYEIQKMRDLQKQNMYKNSEQLDKLAKSEAKASCN
;
A
#
# COMPACT_ATOMS: atom_id res chain seq x y z
N MET A 1 28.87 9.32 20.91
CA MET A 1 27.55 9.98 20.85
C MET A 1 27.06 9.84 19.42
N LYS A 2 25.97 9.11 19.18
CA LYS A 2 25.42 8.96 17.82
C LYS A 2 24.76 10.29 17.40
N SER A 3 24.97 10.70 16.16
CA SER A 3 24.41 11.93 15.61
C SER A 3 22.87 11.85 15.63
N THR A 4 22.20 12.99 15.80
CA THR A 4 20.73 13.09 15.65
C THR A 4 20.25 12.70 14.26
N LYS A 5 21.11 12.75 13.22
CA LYS A 5 20.85 12.14 11.91
C LYS A 5 20.80 10.61 12.00
N ASP A 6 21.80 9.98 12.64
CA ASP A 6 21.89 8.52 12.78
C ASP A 6 20.71 7.95 13.59
N ILE A 7 20.20 8.70 14.58
CA ILE A 7 19.04 8.31 15.37
C ILE A 7 17.75 8.40 14.53
N LYS A 8 17.61 9.42 13.66
CA LYS A 8 16.45 9.55 12.76
C LYS A 8 16.44 8.49 11.68
N GLU A 9 17.57 8.20 11.03
CA GLU A 9 17.72 7.10 10.07
C GLU A 9 17.41 5.76 10.74
N GLN A 10 17.97 5.50 11.93
CA GLN A 10 17.74 4.27 12.66
C GLN A 10 16.28 4.14 13.17
N TYR A 11 15.55 5.24 13.45
CA TYR A 11 14.12 5.20 13.80
C TYR A 11 13.23 5.01 12.57
N ILE A 12 13.62 5.59 11.43
CA ILE A 12 12.95 5.42 10.14
C ILE A 12 13.06 3.95 9.70
N GLU A 13 14.26 3.37 9.79
CA GLU A 13 14.54 1.96 9.47
C GLU A 13 13.85 1.00 10.46
N LYS A 14 13.85 1.32 11.76
CA LYS A 14 13.25 0.48 12.82
C LYS A 14 11.72 0.62 12.95
N SER A 15 11.13 1.69 12.41
CA SER A 15 9.67 1.83 12.29
C SER A 15 9.12 1.23 11.00
N MET A 16 9.99 0.91 10.04
CA MET A 16 9.63 0.32 8.77
C MET A 16 9.61 -1.21 8.89
N LEU A 17 8.40 -1.77 8.74
CA LEU A 17 8.15 -3.11 8.20
C LEU A 17 8.20 -4.33 9.16
N GLU A 18 7.67 -4.20 10.39
CA GLU A 18 7.40 -5.33 11.29
C GLU A 18 5.91 -5.73 11.37
N TYR A 19 5.07 -5.37 10.39
CA TYR A 19 3.67 -5.81 10.42
C TYR A 19 3.57 -7.33 10.32
N ALA A 20 4.42 -7.96 9.49
CA ALA A 20 4.51 -9.42 9.42
C ALA A 20 4.92 -10.07 10.75
N ALA A 21 5.89 -9.50 11.48
CA ALA A 21 6.33 -10.03 12.77
C ALA A 21 5.20 -10.01 13.83
N ARG A 22 4.23 -9.10 13.65
CA ARG A 22 3.04 -8.96 14.51
C ARG A 22 1.80 -9.67 13.96
N GLY A 23 1.92 -10.41 12.84
CA GLY A 23 0.80 -11.05 12.15
C GLY A 23 -0.24 -10.06 11.59
N LEU A 24 0.15 -8.81 11.37
CA LEU A 24 -0.70 -7.74 10.82
C LEU A 24 -0.67 -7.69 9.29
N ASP A 25 0.13 -8.54 8.64
CA ASP A 25 0.14 -8.73 7.18
C ASP A 25 -0.98 -9.67 6.68
N PHE A 26 -1.83 -10.15 7.60
CA PHE A 26 -3.01 -10.96 7.29
C PHE A 26 -4.32 -10.23 7.57
N CYS A 27 -5.33 -10.51 6.74
CA CYS A 27 -6.69 -10.04 6.97
C CYS A 27 -7.29 -10.72 8.20
N GLN A 28 -7.71 -9.93 9.19
CA GLN A 28 -8.27 -10.45 10.44
C GLN A 28 -9.68 -11.08 10.28
N PHE A 29 -10.26 -11.03 9.08
CA PHE A 29 -11.55 -11.68 8.78
C PHE A 29 -11.39 -13.01 8.03
N CYS A 30 -10.61 -13.06 6.95
CA CYS A 30 -10.42 -14.29 6.18
C CYS A 30 -9.12 -15.05 6.48
N GLY A 31 -8.21 -14.48 7.28
CA GLY A 31 -6.93 -15.08 7.61
C GLY A 31 -5.94 -15.17 6.44
N LYS A 32 -6.22 -14.53 5.30
CA LYS A 32 -5.35 -14.54 4.12
C LYS A 32 -4.41 -13.33 4.11
N LYS A 33 -3.20 -13.52 3.56
CA LYS A 33 -2.20 -12.47 3.42
C LYS A 33 -2.70 -11.35 2.51
N TYR A 34 -2.43 -10.11 2.87
CA TYR A 34 -2.73 -8.96 2.02
C TYR A 34 -1.88 -9.00 0.73
N ASN A 35 -2.42 -8.43 -0.33
CA ASN A 35 -1.72 -8.26 -1.60
C ASN A 35 -2.12 -6.93 -2.26
N VAL A 36 -1.55 -6.65 -3.41
CA VAL A 36 -1.88 -5.45 -4.20
C VAL A 36 -3.16 -5.60 -5.05
N GLY A 37 -3.79 -6.79 -5.07
CA GLY A 37 -5.01 -7.09 -5.83
C GLY A 37 -6.30 -7.06 -5.00
N GLU A 38 -7.09 -8.14 -5.06
CA GLU A 38 -8.37 -8.21 -4.33
C GLU A 38 -8.21 -8.10 -2.79
N ARG A 39 -7.01 -8.42 -2.28
CA ARG A 39 -6.70 -8.40 -0.85
C ARG A 39 -5.94 -7.14 -0.44
N ILE A 40 -6.26 -5.98 -1.03
CA ILE A 40 -5.75 -4.68 -0.57
C ILE A 40 -6.27 -4.37 0.85
N PRO A 41 -5.41 -4.00 1.82
CA PRO A 41 -5.80 -3.70 3.21
C PRO A 41 -6.45 -2.31 3.31
N ARG A 42 -7.65 -2.25 3.92
CA ARG A 42 -8.41 -1.00 4.15
C ARG A 42 -8.83 -0.85 5.59
N ILE A 43 -8.82 0.39 6.07
CA ILE A 43 -9.10 0.75 7.46
C ILE A 43 -10.56 1.16 7.63
N LEU A 44 -11.25 0.54 8.59
CA LEU A 44 -12.53 1.01 9.08
C LEU A 44 -12.35 2.21 10.01
N VAL A 45 -12.47 3.43 9.46
CA VAL A 45 -12.11 4.71 10.12
C VAL A 45 -12.68 4.93 11.52
N HIS A 46 -13.87 4.40 11.84
CA HIS A 46 -14.44 4.59 13.18
C HIS A 46 -13.82 3.68 14.25
N CYS A 47 -13.08 2.63 13.89
CA CYS A 47 -12.52 1.67 14.84
C CYS A 47 -11.06 1.27 14.60
N GLY A 48 -10.45 1.66 13.47
CA GLY A 48 -9.06 1.35 13.14
C GLY A 48 -8.79 -0.10 12.68
N HIS A 49 -9.75 -1.02 12.80
CA HIS A 49 -9.58 -2.38 12.29
C HIS A 49 -9.39 -2.41 10.77
N THR A 50 -8.47 -3.26 10.32
CA THR A 50 -8.09 -3.39 8.92
C THR A 50 -8.58 -4.73 8.36
N PHE A 51 -9.19 -4.69 7.17
CA PHE A 51 -9.64 -5.86 6.44
C PHE A 51 -9.31 -5.73 4.96
N CYS A 52 -9.29 -6.84 4.24
CA CYS A 52 -9.02 -6.81 2.82
C CYS A 52 -10.26 -6.36 2.01
N THR A 53 -10.04 -5.79 0.82
CA THR A 53 -11.11 -5.22 -0.01
C THR A 53 -12.18 -6.25 -0.37
N ASP A 54 -11.79 -7.46 -0.79
CA ASP A 54 -12.70 -8.59 -1.04
C ASP A 54 -13.60 -8.92 0.16
N CYS A 55 -13.01 -8.99 1.37
CA CYS A 55 -13.77 -9.24 2.59
C CYS A 55 -14.76 -8.12 2.91
N LEU A 56 -14.34 -6.86 2.70
CA LEU A 56 -15.21 -5.70 2.91
C LEU A 56 -16.37 -5.68 1.92
N ASN A 57 -16.15 -6.05 0.66
CA ASN A 57 -17.20 -6.18 -0.34
C ASN A 57 -18.24 -7.25 0.05
N LYS A 58 -17.81 -8.38 0.63
CA LYS A 58 -18.72 -9.44 1.10
C LYS A 58 -19.64 -9.01 2.25
N ILE A 59 -19.16 -8.13 3.13
CA ILE A 59 -19.93 -7.65 4.30
C ILE A 59 -20.58 -6.28 4.09
N HIS A 60 -20.26 -5.58 3.01
CA HIS A 60 -20.87 -4.33 2.61
C HIS A 60 -22.30 -4.58 2.15
N LYS A 61 -23.26 -3.99 2.87
CA LYS A 61 -24.69 -4.14 2.56
C LYS A 61 -25.42 -2.83 2.85
N ARG A 62 -26.30 -2.43 1.94
CA ARG A 62 -27.17 -1.24 2.10
C ARG A 62 -26.37 0.03 2.46
N ASN A 63 -25.26 0.27 1.77
CA ASN A 63 -24.34 1.39 1.97
C ASN A 63 -23.73 1.48 3.37
N ARG A 64 -23.55 0.34 4.04
CA ARG A 64 -23.04 0.25 5.42
C ARG A 64 -22.13 -0.95 5.58
N ILE A 65 -21.17 -0.84 6.51
CA ILE A 65 -20.30 -1.93 6.93
C ILE A 65 -20.32 -1.99 8.46
N ARG A 66 -20.53 -3.20 8.99
CA ARG A 66 -20.35 -3.48 10.41
C ARG A 66 -19.01 -4.16 10.60
N CYS A 67 -18.15 -3.61 11.44
CA CYS A 67 -16.85 -4.20 11.74
C CYS A 67 -17.01 -5.61 12.32
N PRO A 68 -16.40 -6.65 11.72
CA PRO A 68 -16.46 -8.02 12.25
C PRO A 68 -15.86 -8.18 13.65
N LEU A 69 -14.90 -7.33 14.05
CA LEU A 69 -14.16 -7.48 15.31
C LEU A 69 -14.79 -6.74 16.48
N CYS A 70 -15.29 -5.52 16.26
CA CYS A 70 -15.84 -4.67 17.33
C CYS A 70 -17.29 -4.28 17.14
N THR A 71 -17.94 -4.77 16.08
CA THR A 71 -19.34 -4.51 15.73
C THR A 71 -19.70 -3.04 15.44
N LYS A 72 -18.72 -2.12 15.44
CA LYS A 72 -18.96 -0.71 15.14
C LYS A 72 -19.48 -0.55 13.69
N LEU A 73 -20.53 0.25 13.53
CA LEU A 73 -21.21 0.46 12.26
C LEU A 73 -20.68 1.72 11.57
N ILE A 74 -20.28 1.59 10.31
CA ILE A 74 -19.96 2.70 9.42
C ILE A 74 -21.07 2.81 8.39
N LYS A 75 -21.59 4.02 8.18
CA LYS A 75 -22.68 4.32 7.24
C LYS A 75 -22.18 5.15 6.07
N ASN A 76 -23.00 5.23 5.02
CA ASN A 76 -22.77 6.06 3.83
C ASN A 76 -21.48 5.65 3.08
N ILE A 77 -21.20 4.35 3.06
CA ILE A 77 -20.13 3.78 2.24
C ILE A 77 -20.77 3.31 0.95
N GLU A 78 -20.49 3.96 -0.17
CA GLU A 78 -21.03 3.52 -1.48
C GLU A 78 -20.40 2.21 -1.93
N THR A 79 -19.07 2.08 -1.83
CA THR A 79 -18.33 0.86 -2.16
C THR A 79 -17.20 0.66 -1.14
N ALA A 80 -16.71 -0.57 -0.97
CA ALA A 80 -15.60 -0.83 -0.07
C ALA A 80 -14.31 -0.14 -0.53
N GLU A 81 -14.16 0.10 -1.84
CA GLU A 81 -13.01 0.75 -2.46
C GLU A 81 -12.87 2.23 -2.07
N LYS A 82 -13.93 2.86 -1.57
CA LYS A 82 -13.87 4.22 -1.02
C LYS A 82 -13.31 4.27 0.41
N LEU A 83 -13.16 3.13 1.09
CA LEU A 83 -12.53 3.11 2.42
C LEU A 83 -11.03 3.38 2.32
N PRO A 84 -10.44 4.16 3.23
CA PRO A 84 -9.01 4.46 3.21
C PRO A 84 -8.15 3.20 3.23
N LEU A 85 -7.07 3.19 2.46
CA LEU A 85 -6.08 2.12 2.51
C LEU A 85 -5.31 2.17 3.82
N ASN A 86 -4.88 1.01 4.30
CA ASN A 86 -3.83 0.96 5.31
C ASN A 86 -2.48 1.06 4.60
N MET A 87 -2.00 2.30 4.39
CA MET A 87 -0.79 2.57 3.60
C MET A 87 0.45 1.86 4.14
N ASN A 88 0.60 1.73 5.45
CA ASN A 88 1.76 1.08 6.04
C ASN A 88 1.81 -0.42 5.71
N ILE A 89 0.68 -1.12 5.83
CA ILE A 89 0.60 -2.55 5.51
C ILE A 89 0.74 -2.74 3.99
N LEU A 90 0.07 -1.93 3.18
CA LEU A 90 0.17 -2.03 1.73
C LEU A 90 1.60 -1.72 1.25
N TYR A 91 2.29 -0.77 1.87
CA TYR A 91 3.69 -0.46 1.57
C TYR A 91 4.59 -1.65 1.91
N GLU A 92 4.37 -2.32 3.04
CA GLU A 92 5.10 -3.55 3.36
C GLU A 92 4.87 -4.67 2.35
N VAL A 93 3.63 -4.85 1.88
CA VAL A 93 3.32 -5.82 0.83
C VAL A 93 4.14 -5.53 -0.44
N ILE A 94 4.24 -4.28 -0.85
CA ILE A 94 5.00 -3.87 -2.04
C ILE A 94 6.50 -4.06 -1.85
N GLN A 95 7.05 -3.63 -0.70
CA GLN A 95 8.48 -3.74 -0.40
C GLN A 95 8.98 -5.18 -0.28
N LYS A 96 8.07 -6.13 -0.01
CA LYS A 96 8.39 -7.57 0.11
C LYS A 96 8.04 -8.37 -1.15
N ASP A 97 7.51 -7.73 -2.19
CA ASP A 97 7.19 -8.37 -3.46
C ASP A 97 8.46 -8.41 -4.34
N ASN A 98 8.74 -9.57 -4.94
CA ASN A 98 9.98 -9.83 -5.68
C ASN A 98 10.20 -8.88 -6.87
N ILE A 99 9.12 -8.35 -7.45
CA ILE A 99 9.18 -7.48 -8.64
C ILE A 99 8.90 -6.05 -8.22
N LEU A 100 7.83 -5.82 -7.46
CA LEU A 100 7.47 -4.47 -7.06
C LEU A 100 8.45 -3.82 -6.07
N ALA A 101 9.33 -4.56 -5.40
CA ALA A 101 10.35 -3.95 -4.57
C ALA A 101 11.39 -3.18 -5.39
N GLU A 102 11.75 -3.69 -6.57
CA GLU A 102 12.86 -3.17 -7.39
C GLU A 102 12.41 -2.28 -8.55
N VAL A 103 11.16 -2.43 -9.00
CA VAL A 103 10.65 -1.69 -10.15
C VAL A 103 10.47 -0.21 -9.78
N GLU A 104 11.27 0.66 -10.37
CA GLU A 104 11.05 2.11 -10.38
C GLU A 104 10.39 2.51 -11.70
N PHE A 105 9.15 2.99 -11.63
CA PHE A 105 8.40 3.42 -12.81
C PHE A 105 8.38 4.95 -12.86
N ASP A 106 9.52 5.52 -13.26
CA ASP A 106 9.65 6.96 -13.50
C ASP A 106 9.56 7.27 -15.01
N PHE A 107 8.69 8.20 -15.39
CA PHE A 107 8.55 8.64 -16.79
C PHE A 107 9.52 9.76 -17.16
N GLU A 108 10.16 10.39 -16.18
CA GLU A 108 11.09 11.49 -16.40
C GLU A 108 12.46 10.98 -16.86
N ASN A 109 12.76 9.69 -16.65
CA ASN A 109 13.99 9.07 -17.10
C ASN A 109 13.85 8.49 -18.51
N GLU A 110 14.13 9.34 -19.52
CA GLU A 110 14.12 8.99 -20.94
C GLU A 110 15.11 7.87 -21.31
N ASN A 111 16.19 7.69 -20.52
CA ASN A 111 17.25 6.72 -20.82
C ASN A 111 16.83 5.26 -20.67
N GLU A 112 15.70 5.00 -19.99
CA GLU A 112 15.20 3.64 -19.69
C GLU A 112 13.89 3.33 -20.43
N MET A 113 13.52 4.14 -21.43
CA MET A 113 12.25 3.99 -22.13
C MET A 113 12.17 2.67 -22.91
N ALA A 114 13.29 2.21 -23.48
CA ALA A 114 13.33 0.99 -24.29
C ALA A 114 12.94 -0.27 -23.48
N ASP A 115 13.44 -0.39 -22.24
CA ASP A 115 13.17 -1.54 -21.36
C ASP A 115 11.70 -1.59 -20.90
N LYS A 116 11.03 -0.44 -20.94
CA LYS A 116 9.61 -0.29 -20.58
C LYS A 116 8.67 -0.66 -21.73
N LEU A 117 9.16 -0.82 -22.96
CA LEU A 117 8.32 -1.20 -24.10
C LEU A 117 8.01 -2.71 -24.10
N CYS A 118 6.87 -3.04 -24.69
CA CYS A 118 6.40 -4.40 -24.84
C CYS A 118 7.03 -5.06 -26.07
N GLU A 119 7.60 -6.24 -25.87
CA GLU A 119 8.25 -7.03 -26.94
C GLU A 119 7.27 -7.47 -28.04
N ARG A 120 5.98 -7.60 -27.72
CA ARG A 120 4.92 -7.98 -28.69
C ARG A 120 4.21 -6.79 -29.30
N HIS A 121 4.32 -5.61 -28.67
CA HIS A 121 3.55 -4.43 -29.01
C HIS A 121 4.49 -3.22 -28.93
N GLU A 122 5.22 -2.95 -30.00
CA GLU A 122 6.40 -2.06 -30.04
C GLU A 122 6.14 -0.65 -29.48
N ASP A 123 4.93 -0.10 -29.61
CA ASP A 123 4.53 1.22 -29.11
C ASP A 123 3.80 1.21 -27.75
N ARG A 124 3.79 0.07 -27.05
CA ARG A 124 3.05 -0.09 -25.80
C ARG A 124 3.99 -0.23 -24.61
N ILE A 125 3.76 0.61 -23.62
CA ILE A 125 4.49 0.59 -22.35
C ILE A 125 3.96 -0.54 -21.46
N LYS A 126 4.86 -1.30 -20.84
CA LYS A 126 4.58 -2.33 -19.83
C LYS A 126 4.40 -1.67 -18.46
N HIS A 127 3.19 -1.20 -18.16
CA HIS A 127 2.88 -0.46 -16.93
C HIS A 127 1.92 -1.18 -15.98
N PHE A 128 1.54 -2.42 -16.29
CA PHE A 128 0.69 -3.23 -15.43
C PHE A 128 1.49 -4.37 -14.82
N TYR A 129 1.23 -4.67 -13.55
CA TYR A 129 1.79 -5.81 -12.84
C TYR A 129 0.68 -6.78 -12.44
N CYS A 130 0.87 -8.09 -12.64
CA CYS A 130 -0.04 -9.11 -12.15
C CYS A 130 0.61 -9.86 -10.99
N SER A 131 -0.01 -9.79 -9.80
CA SER A 131 0.51 -10.52 -8.63
C SER A 131 0.32 -12.03 -8.69
N ASN A 132 -0.53 -12.53 -9.59
CA ASN A 132 -0.67 -13.98 -9.83
C ASN A 132 0.45 -14.51 -10.73
N HIS A 133 0.69 -13.83 -11.85
CA HIS A 133 1.68 -14.26 -12.84
C HIS A 133 3.10 -13.78 -12.53
N GLN A 134 3.24 -12.80 -11.64
CA GLN A 134 4.51 -12.16 -11.32
C GLN A 134 5.20 -11.65 -12.59
N THR A 135 4.47 -10.88 -13.38
CA THR A 135 4.96 -10.29 -14.63
C THR A 135 4.49 -8.85 -14.78
N ILE A 136 5.29 -8.07 -15.53
CA ILE A 136 4.94 -6.72 -15.97
C ILE A 136 4.62 -6.76 -17.46
N PHE A 137 3.50 -6.16 -17.84
CA PHE A 137 2.98 -6.25 -19.20
C PHE A 137 2.24 -4.96 -19.60
N CYS A 138 1.93 -4.85 -20.89
CA CYS A 138 1.24 -3.70 -21.45
C CYS A 138 -0.28 -3.90 -21.49
N ARG A 139 -1.02 -2.83 -21.79
CA ARG A 139 -2.48 -2.87 -21.82
C ARG A 139 -3.07 -3.92 -22.78
N GLU A 140 -2.43 -4.16 -23.92
CA GLU A 140 -2.93 -5.14 -24.90
C GLU A 140 -2.77 -6.57 -24.37
N CYS A 141 -1.64 -6.89 -23.73
CA CYS A 141 -1.40 -8.17 -23.08
C CYS A 141 -2.42 -8.54 -21.99
N ILE A 142 -3.16 -7.56 -21.43
CA ILE A 142 -4.27 -7.86 -20.51
C ILE A 142 -5.29 -8.78 -21.16
N ARG A 143 -5.65 -8.46 -22.41
CA ARG A 143 -6.72 -9.15 -23.14
C ARG A 143 -6.29 -10.52 -23.62
N ASP A 144 -5.00 -10.69 -23.85
CA ASP A 144 -4.46 -11.91 -24.41
C ASP A 144 -4.12 -12.93 -23.30
N ASP A 145 -3.50 -12.47 -22.21
CA ASP A 145 -2.88 -13.36 -21.22
C ASP A 145 -3.40 -13.16 -19.78
N HIS A 146 -4.23 -12.14 -19.53
CA HIS A 146 -4.70 -11.79 -18.18
C HIS A 146 -6.23 -11.61 -18.11
N THR A 147 -6.95 -12.53 -18.72
CA THR A 147 -8.43 -12.57 -18.71
C THR A 147 -9.00 -13.45 -17.60
N ASP A 148 -8.18 -14.28 -16.96
CA ASP A 148 -8.61 -15.16 -15.88
C ASP A 148 -9.06 -14.38 -14.65
N SER A 149 -10.07 -14.91 -13.96
CA SER A 149 -10.59 -14.33 -12.71
C SER A 149 -9.55 -14.29 -11.57
N GLU A 150 -8.46 -15.04 -11.69
CA GLU A 150 -7.36 -15.05 -10.73
C GLU A 150 -6.26 -14.02 -11.07
N CYS A 151 -6.39 -13.29 -12.19
CA CYS A 151 -5.46 -12.22 -12.55
C CYS A 151 -5.69 -10.98 -11.69
N PHE A 152 -4.74 -10.71 -10.81
CA PHE A 152 -4.76 -9.54 -9.94
C PHE A 152 -3.81 -8.47 -10.46
N VAL A 153 -4.35 -7.65 -11.36
CA VAL A 153 -3.62 -6.62 -12.10
C VAL A 153 -3.66 -5.29 -11.35
N VAL A 154 -2.50 -4.64 -11.21
CA VAL A 154 -2.35 -3.28 -10.71
C VAL A 154 -1.57 -2.43 -11.67
N ASP A 155 -1.87 -1.14 -11.66
CA ASP A 155 -1.16 -0.13 -12.43
C ASP A 155 0.08 0.34 -11.65
N LEU A 156 1.26 0.24 -12.27
CA LEU A 156 2.53 0.68 -11.68
C LEU A 156 2.57 2.19 -11.41
N TYR A 157 1.79 2.99 -12.14
CA TYR A 157 1.62 4.41 -11.84
C TYR A 157 0.99 4.63 -10.46
N GLU A 158 0.00 3.81 -10.09
CA GLU A 158 -0.66 3.89 -8.78
C GLU A 158 0.28 3.40 -7.67
N ILE A 159 1.13 2.41 -7.95
CA ILE A 159 2.19 1.96 -7.04
C ILE A 159 3.18 3.10 -6.78
N GLN A 160 3.63 3.80 -7.81
CA GLN A 160 4.56 4.92 -7.66
C GLN A 160 3.94 6.07 -6.85
N LYS A 161 2.71 6.48 -7.19
CA LYS A 161 1.95 7.48 -6.44
C LYS A 161 1.78 7.11 -4.97
N MET A 162 1.60 5.83 -4.68
CA MET A 162 1.50 5.34 -3.30
C MET A 162 2.85 5.46 -2.56
N ARG A 163 3.97 5.14 -3.21
CA ARG A 163 5.31 5.34 -2.62
C ARG A 163 5.55 6.80 -2.27
N ASP A 164 5.18 7.72 -3.17
CA ASP A 164 5.35 9.16 -2.93
C ASP A 164 4.48 9.64 -1.77
N LEU A 165 3.23 9.17 -1.70
CA LEU A 165 2.35 9.45 -0.58
C LEU A 165 2.92 8.91 0.74
N GLN A 166 3.50 7.71 0.74
CA GLN A 166 4.13 7.13 1.93
C GLN A 166 5.35 7.95 2.38
N LYS A 167 6.23 8.35 1.45
CA LYS A 167 7.37 9.24 1.74
C LYS A 167 6.89 10.55 2.37
N GLN A 168 5.84 11.17 1.82
CA GLN A 168 5.24 12.39 2.38
C GLN A 168 4.66 12.16 3.78
N ASN A 169 3.98 11.04 4.01
CA ASN A 169 3.44 10.69 5.32
C ASN A 169 4.55 10.52 6.37
N MET A 170 5.63 9.83 6.02
CA MET A 170 6.79 9.64 6.89
C MET A 170 7.46 10.97 7.24
N TYR A 171 7.63 11.86 6.25
CA TYR A 171 8.16 13.19 6.48
C TYR A 171 7.29 14.00 7.45
N LYS A 172 5.98 14.09 7.19
CA LYS A 172 5.03 14.80 8.05
C LYS A 172 5.01 14.23 9.47
N ASN A 173 5.04 12.90 9.61
CA ASN A 173 5.11 12.25 10.91
C ASN A 173 6.41 12.61 11.67
N SER A 174 7.55 12.64 10.98
CA SER A 174 8.82 13.09 11.58
C SER A 174 8.74 14.53 12.06
N GLU A 175 8.12 15.44 11.30
CA GLU A 175 7.96 16.83 11.73
C GLU A 175 7.08 16.96 12.97
N GLN A 176 6.01 16.15 13.07
CA GLN A 176 5.14 16.13 14.24
C GLN A 176 5.88 15.62 15.48
N LEU A 177 6.69 14.57 15.35
CA LEU A 177 7.53 14.07 16.45
C LEU A 177 8.52 15.12 16.94
N ASP A 178 9.17 15.84 16.02
CA ASP A 178 10.09 16.94 16.38
C ASP A 178 9.36 18.06 17.15
N LYS A 179 8.11 18.36 16.80
CA LYS A 179 7.28 19.35 17.51
C LYS A 179 6.91 18.87 18.92
N LEU A 180 6.51 17.61 19.07
CA LEU A 180 6.19 17.01 20.36
C LEU A 180 7.40 17.01 21.29
N ALA A 181 8.56 16.55 20.80
CA ALA A 181 9.80 16.56 21.58
C ALA A 181 10.20 17.97 22.06
N LYS A 182 10.04 18.99 21.20
CA LYS A 182 10.27 20.39 21.58
C LYS A 182 9.27 20.88 22.63
N SER A 183 8.02 20.43 22.59
CA SER A 183 6.99 20.81 23.57
C SER A 183 7.24 20.15 24.93
N GLU A 184 7.64 18.88 24.96
CA GLU A 184 8.00 18.15 26.18
C GLU A 184 9.24 18.74 26.85
N ALA A 185 10.27 19.10 26.06
CA ALA A 185 11.46 19.77 26.59
C ALA A 185 11.15 21.14 27.22
N LYS A 186 10.18 21.88 26.67
CA LYS A 186 9.71 23.14 27.27
C LYS A 186 8.89 22.91 28.54
N ALA A 187 8.06 21.87 28.58
CA ALA A 187 7.26 21.52 29.74
C ALA A 187 8.09 21.00 30.92
N SER A 188 9.21 20.31 30.64
CA SER A 188 10.13 19.78 31.66
C SER A 188 11.10 20.83 32.23
N CYS A 189 11.14 22.04 31.66
CA CYS A 189 12.02 23.14 32.09
C CYS A 189 11.30 24.17 33.00
N ASN A 190 9.98 23.99 33.22
CA ASN A 190 9.14 24.78 34.12
C ASN A 190 8.76 23.93 35.35
#